data_AF-A0A7U2RA75-F1
#
_entry.id   AF-A0A7U2RA75-F1
#
_cell.length_a   1.000
_cell.length_b   1.000
_cell.length_c   1.000
_cell.angle_alpha   90.00
_cell.angle_beta   90.00
_cell.angle_gamma   90.00
#
_symmetry.space_group_name_H-M   'P 1'
#
loop_
_entity.id
_entity.type
_entity.pdbx_description
1 polymer ?
#
loop_
_entity_poly.entity_id
_entity_poly.type
_entity_poly.pdbx_seq_one_letter_code
_entity_poly.pdbx_strand_id
1 'polypeptide(L)'
;MFKFIKELISSVKEGIDEANEELKEEELSKQKEITIEYEKNVKELKKLSYTEKFGTALCAPFRAIYFGDMFSLFKSDEDLNMPLHLYSFGKYPLSEEQKKEFSDILKRDFDIVDRGSCLNMLKTFFCLVHIDVADTILATAEITSIDTSMWDMKKIGSSTLLSSVSSHIITASTDIGFLGKVEALVLLNRIIDYTKQNNRSWENYSENFIIGEKNVGLNNFMGRKVISKYISYLKEKKGSPWNNIMWSQT
;
A
#
# COMPACT_ATOMS: atom_id res chain seq x y z
N MET A 1 -26.35 20.28 -56.84
CA MET A 1 -24.99 20.21 -56.29
C MET A 1 -24.84 20.95 -54.95
N PHE A 2 -25.35 22.18 -54.81
CA PHE A 2 -25.32 22.94 -53.53
C PHE A 2 -26.04 22.29 -52.34
N LYS A 3 -27.13 21.54 -52.58
CA LYS A 3 -27.91 20.89 -51.50
C LYS A 3 -27.19 19.68 -50.90
N PHE A 4 -26.55 18.87 -51.75
CA PHE A 4 -25.80 17.66 -51.35
C PHE A 4 -24.54 18.01 -50.54
N ILE A 5 -23.83 19.09 -50.90
CA ILE A 5 -22.66 19.58 -50.14
C ILE A 5 -23.07 20.15 -48.78
N LYS A 6 -24.23 20.84 -48.70
CA LYS A 6 -24.79 21.31 -47.42
C LYS A 6 -25.20 20.16 -46.49
N GLU A 7 -25.82 19.12 -47.04
CA GLU A 7 -26.21 17.92 -46.29
C GLU A 7 -24.99 17.12 -45.80
N LEU A 8 -23.91 17.07 -46.59
CA LEU A 8 -22.65 16.46 -46.16
C LEU A 8 -22.00 17.24 -45.01
N ILE A 9 -21.93 18.57 -45.11
CA ILE A 9 -21.37 19.43 -44.05
C ILE A 9 -22.21 19.39 -42.78
N SER A 10 -23.55 19.32 -42.89
CA SER A 10 -24.41 19.15 -41.71
C SER A 10 -24.20 17.79 -41.06
N SER A 11 -24.11 16.71 -41.83
CA SER A 11 -23.86 15.35 -41.28
C SER A 11 -22.51 15.20 -40.60
N VAL A 12 -21.47 15.88 -41.10
CA VAL A 12 -20.14 15.90 -40.48
C VAL A 12 -20.15 16.72 -39.20
N LYS A 13 -20.92 17.81 -39.16
CA LYS A 13 -21.06 18.64 -37.96
C LYS A 13 -21.91 17.94 -36.89
N GLU A 14 -23.00 17.31 -37.28
CA GLU A 14 -23.81 16.42 -36.41
C GLU A 14 -22.94 15.29 -35.86
N GLY A 15 -22.15 14.60 -36.69
CA GLY A 15 -21.26 13.54 -36.21
C GLY A 15 -20.14 14.03 -35.26
N ILE A 16 -19.70 15.28 -35.38
CA ILE A 16 -18.74 15.89 -34.43
C ILE A 16 -19.44 16.31 -33.13
N ASP A 17 -20.66 16.84 -33.23
CA ASP A 17 -21.44 17.25 -32.06
C ASP A 17 -21.91 16.02 -31.26
N GLU A 18 -22.36 14.96 -31.93
CA GLU A 18 -22.68 13.65 -31.35
C GLU A 18 -21.46 13.01 -30.69
N ALA A 19 -20.30 12.97 -31.36
CA ALA A 19 -19.07 12.45 -30.75
C ALA A 19 -18.63 13.26 -29.50
N ASN A 20 -18.83 14.58 -29.50
CA ASN A 20 -18.55 15.42 -28.34
C ASN A 20 -19.57 15.23 -27.20
N GLU A 21 -20.83 14.94 -27.52
CA GLU A 21 -21.85 14.60 -26.53
C GLU A 21 -21.58 13.22 -25.91
N GLU A 22 -21.25 12.21 -26.71
CA GLU A 22 -20.84 10.88 -26.23
C GLU A 22 -19.61 10.96 -25.32
N LEU A 23 -18.59 11.74 -25.70
CA LEU A 23 -17.40 11.96 -24.85
C LEU A 23 -17.75 12.62 -23.52
N LYS A 24 -18.66 13.61 -23.51
CA LYS A 24 -19.11 14.27 -22.27
C LYS A 24 -19.92 13.33 -21.39
N GLU A 25 -20.79 12.50 -21.98
CA GLU A 25 -21.56 11.49 -21.24
C GLU A 25 -20.64 10.41 -20.65
N GLU A 26 -19.61 9.99 -21.37
CA GLU A 26 -18.56 9.11 -20.86
C GLU A 26 -17.77 9.75 -19.72
N GLU A 27 -17.41 11.03 -19.81
CA GLU A 27 -16.71 11.74 -18.73
C GLU A 27 -17.60 11.91 -17.48
N LEU A 28 -18.87 12.28 -17.68
CA LEU A 28 -19.85 12.43 -16.61
C LEU A 28 -20.16 11.10 -15.90
N SER A 29 -20.28 10.00 -16.65
CA SER A 29 -20.47 8.67 -16.08
C SER A 29 -19.24 8.22 -15.29
N LYS A 30 -18.03 8.39 -15.83
CA LYS A 30 -16.76 8.12 -15.13
C LYS A 30 -16.64 8.96 -13.84
N GLN A 31 -17.02 10.25 -13.86
CA GLN A 31 -17.00 11.10 -12.67
C GLN A 31 -18.02 10.66 -11.61
N LYS A 32 -19.23 10.24 -12.03
CA LYS A 32 -20.24 9.70 -11.11
C LYS A 32 -19.76 8.40 -10.45
N GLU A 33 -19.15 7.49 -11.21
CA GLU A 33 -18.58 6.25 -10.68
C GLU A 33 -17.48 6.53 -9.65
N ILE A 34 -16.56 7.45 -9.95
CA ILE A 34 -15.50 7.88 -9.02
C ILE A 34 -16.10 8.45 -7.74
N THR A 35 -17.16 9.26 -7.84
CA THR A 35 -17.82 9.86 -6.67
C THR A 35 -18.48 8.80 -5.79
N ILE A 36 -19.19 7.83 -6.41
CA ILE A 36 -19.83 6.72 -5.70
C ILE A 36 -18.78 5.85 -5.00
N GLU A 37 -17.69 5.51 -5.70
CA GLU A 37 -16.58 4.73 -5.15
C GLU A 37 -15.90 5.47 -3.98
N TYR A 38 -15.64 6.77 -4.13
CA TYR A 38 -15.10 7.62 -3.06
C TYR A 38 -16.00 7.60 -1.82
N GLU A 39 -17.30 7.85 -1.96
CA GLU A 39 -18.23 7.85 -0.82
C GLU A 39 -18.30 6.49 -0.12
N LYS A 40 -18.27 5.40 -0.90
CA LYS A 40 -18.22 4.04 -0.37
C LYS A 40 -16.93 3.81 0.41
N ASN A 41 -15.77 4.17 -0.17
CA ASN A 41 -14.47 4.03 0.47
C ASN A 41 -14.42 4.85 1.77
N VAL A 42 -14.84 6.11 1.76
CA VAL A 42 -14.92 6.97 2.97
C VAL A 42 -15.75 6.30 4.07
N LYS A 43 -16.91 5.71 3.75
CA LYS A 43 -17.76 5.02 4.71
C LYS A 43 -17.08 3.79 5.31
N GLU A 44 -16.37 2.99 4.51
CA GLU A 44 -15.61 1.84 5.01
C GLU A 44 -14.41 2.29 5.85
N LEU A 45 -13.68 3.31 5.40
CA LEU A 45 -12.54 3.87 6.12
C LEU A 45 -12.92 4.34 7.53
N LYS A 46 -14.13 4.89 7.74
CA LYS A 46 -14.60 5.31 9.07
C LYS A 46 -14.74 4.13 10.06
N LYS A 47 -14.90 2.90 9.57
CA LYS A 47 -15.03 1.70 10.40
C LYS A 47 -13.68 1.10 10.82
N LEU A 48 -12.60 1.44 10.11
CA LEU A 48 -11.28 0.86 10.37
C LEU A 48 -10.64 1.50 11.60
N SER A 49 -9.97 0.67 12.39
CA SER A 49 -9.19 1.15 13.54
C SER A 49 -7.98 1.97 13.10
N TYR A 50 -7.47 2.80 14.00
CA TYR A 50 -6.23 3.54 13.74
C TYR A 50 -5.06 2.59 13.47
N THR A 51 -4.93 1.52 14.27
CA THR A 51 -3.90 0.48 14.10
C THR A 51 -3.93 -0.14 12.70
N GLU A 52 -5.12 -0.42 12.18
CA GLU A 52 -5.28 -0.96 10.83
C GLU A 52 -4.79 0.02 9.77
N LYS A 53 -5.28 1.27 9.82
CA LYS A 53 -4.91 2.30 8.85
C LYS A 53 -3.43 2.59 8.88
N PHE A 54 -2.90 2.87 10.07
CA PHE A 54 -1.50 3.25 10.24
C PHE A 54 -0.57 2.09 9.91
N GLY A 55 -0.88 0.87 10.38
CA GLY A 55 -0.11 -0.33 10.03
C GLY A 55 -0.03 -0.52 8.52
N THR A 56 -1.16 -0.46 7.83
CA THR A 56 -1.18 -0.55 6.35
C THR A 56 -0.40 0.59 5.69
N ALA A 57 -0.47 1.81 6.24
CA ALA A 57 0.26 2.96 5.74
C ALA A 57 1.79 2.81 5.83
N LEU A 58 2.31 2.04 6.81
CA LEU A 58 3.74 1.73 6.89
C LEU A 58 4.24 0.95 5.66
N CYS A 59 3.46 -0.01 5.18
CA CYS A 59 3.77 -0.81 4.00
C CYS A 59 3.17 -0.28 2.70
N ALA A 60 2.59 0.93 2.72
CA ALA A 60 2.02 1.56 1.53
C ALA A 60 2.99 1.66 0.34
N PRO A 61 4.33 1.88 0.52
CA PRO A 61 5.25 1.86 -0.62
C PRO A 61 5.22 0.56 -1.43
N PHE A 62 5.12 -0.59 -0.75
CA PHE A 62 5.04 -1.90 -1.41
C PHE A 62 3.64 -2.15 -1.99
N ARG A 63 2.60 -1.81 -1.24
CA ARG A 63 1.21 -2.02 -1.66
C ARG A 63 0.84 -1.14 -2.86
N ALA A 64 1.35 0.08 -2.93
CA ALA A 64 1.11 0.97 -4.07
C ALA A 64 1.74 0.45 -5.38
N ILE A 65 2.87 -0.26 -5.30
CA ILE A 65 3.46 -0.95 -6.46
C ILE A 65 2.60 -2.12 -6.88
N TYR A 66 2.11 -2.87 -5.90
CA TYR A 66 1.39 -4.12 -6.13
C TYR A 66 -0.03 -3.89 -6.67
N PHE A 67 -0.77 -2.96 -6.09
CA PHE A 67 -2.13 -2.62 -6.53
C PHE A 67 -2.16 -1.54 -7.62
N GLY A 68 -1.01 -0.93 -7.91
CA GLY A 68 -0.91 0.16 -8.85
C GLY A 68 -0.62 -0.29 -10.26
N ASP A 69 -1.62 -0.14 -11.14
CA ASP A 69 -1.32 0.52 -12.40
C ASP A 69 -1.34 2.04 -12.14
N MET A 70 -0.35 2.74 -12.68
CA MET A 70 0.02 4.12 -12.36
C MET A 70 -1.12 5.15 -12.52
N PHE A 71 -2.18 4.76 -13.23
CA PHE A 71 -3.34 5.58 -13.59
C PHE A 71 -4.62 5.23 -12.81
N SER A 72 -4.66 4.16 -12.01
CA SER A 72 -5.87 3.76 -11.26
C SER A 72 -5.89 4.24 -9.81
N LEU A 73 -4.71 4.41 -9.18
CA LEU A 73 -4.62 4.80 -7.76
C LEU A 73 -4.74 6.29 -7.52
N PHE A 74 -4.18 7.12 -8.40
CA PHE A 74 -4.16 8.58 -8.27
C PHE A 74 -4.20 9.23 -9.66
N LYS A 75 -5.40 9.42 -10.23
CA LYS A 75 -5.59 9.91 -11.61
C LYS A 75 -5.12 11.35 -11.81
N SER A 76 -5.08 12.15 -10.75
CA SER A 76 -4.58 13.53 -10.74
C SER A 76 -4.01 13.91 -9.37
N ASP A 77 -3.38 15.08 -9.24
CA ASP A 77 -2.91 15.61 -7.94
C ASP A 77 -4.08 16.08 -7.05
N GLU A 78 -5.23 16.37 -7.67
CA GLU A 78 -6.46 16.75 -6.97
C GLU A 78 -7.34 15.57 -6.60
N ASP A 79 -6.94 14.35 -7.01
CA ASP A 79 -7.72 13.14 -6.78
C ASP A 79 -7.85 12.86 -5.28
N LEU A 80 -9.09 12.98 -4.80
CA LEU A 80 -9.48 12.66 -3.43
C LEU A 80 -9.72 11.15 -3.25
N ASN A 81 -9.60 10.34 -4.30
CA ASN A 81 -9.82 8.91 -4.19
C ASN A 81 -8.89 8.31 -3.12
N MET A 82 -9.50 7.70 -2.11
CA MET A 82 -8.80 7.02 -1.01
C MET A 82 -8.87 5.52 -1.23
N PRO A 83 -7.90 4.92 -1.95
CA PRO A 83 -7.96 3.51 -2.32
C PRO A 83 -7.92 2.60 -1.09
N LEU A 84 -8.98 1.84 -0.86
CA LEU A 84 -9.18 1.06 0.36
C LEU A 84 -8.04 0.09 0.69
N HIS A 85 -7.36 -0.47 -0.33
CA HIS A 85 -6.24 -1.40 -0.16
C HIS A 85 -4.96 -0.73 0.39
N LEU A 86 -4.86 0.61 0.42
CA LEU A 86 -3.78 1.34 1.10
C LEU A 86 -4.09 1.65 2.58
N TYR A 87 -5.34 1.42 3.02
CA TYR A 87 -5.80 1.71 4.38
C TYR A 87 -6.26 0.47 5.15
N SER A 88 -6.47 -0.66 4.46
CA SER A 88 -7.01 -1.89 5.05
C SER A 88 -6.33 -3.13 4.49
N PHE A 89 -6.55 -4.26 5.18
CA PHE A 89 -6.05 -5.59 4.82
C PHE A 89 -7.03 -6.70 5.23
N GLY A 90 -7.03 -7.83 4.54
CA GLY A 90 -7.84 -9.02 4.83
C GLY A 90 -9.36 -8.91 4.61
N LYS A 91 -9.91 -7.70 4.45
CA LYS A 91 -11.35 -7.44 4.26
C LYS A 91 -11.65 -6.56 3.05
N TYR A 92 -11.05 -6.88 1.90
CA TYR A 92 -11.47 -6.35 0.60
C TYR A 92 -11.34 -7.46 -0.46
N PRO A 93 -12.14 -7.43 -1.53
CA PRO A 93 -12.11 -8.47 -2.54
C PRO A 93 -10.77 -8.43 -3.28
N LEU A 94 -10.00 -9.52 -3.14
CA LEU A 94 -8.82 -9.81 -3.93
C LEU A 94 -9.18 -10.86 -4.98
N SER A 95 -8.75 -10.65 -6.22
CA SER A 95 -8.82 -11.71 -7.22
C SER A 95 -7.92 -12.88 -6.82
N GLU A 96 -8.21 -14.08 -7.31
CA GLU A 96 -7.34 -15.25 -7.07
C GLU A 96 -5.95 -15.06 -7.67
N GLU A 97 -5.85 -14.32 -8.78
CA GLU A 97 -4.57 -13.90 -9.37
C GLU A 97 -3.79 -13.03 -8.38
N GLN A 98 -4.44 -12.04 -7.75
CA GLN A 98 -3.77 -11.18 -6.79
C GLN A 98 -3.30 -11.95 -5.54
N LYS A 99 -4.14 -12.86 -5.03
CA LYS A 99 -3.72 -13.72 -3.91
C LYS A 99 -2.52 -14.56 -4.26
N LYS A 100 -2.48 -15.11 -5.48
CA LYS A 100 -1.34 -15.90 -5.97
C LYS A 100 -0.08 -15.06 -6.06
N GLU A 101 -0.14 -13.85 -6.62
CA GLU A 101 1.04 -12.98 -6.70
C GLU A 101 1.58 -12.58 -5.33
N PHE A 102 0.71 -12.28 -4.36
CA PHE A 102 1.14 -12.07 -2.97
C PHE A 102 1.83 -13.30 -2.39
N SER A 103 1.29 -14.50 -2.62
CA SER A 103 1.92 -15.74 -2.20
C SER A 103 3.28 -15.95 -2.87
N ASP A 104 3.42 -15.63 -4.16
CA ASP A 104 4.66 -15.76 -4.92
C ASP A 104 5.72 -14.78 -4.41
N ILE A 105 5.34 -13.54 -4.08
CA ILE A 105 6.24 -12.53 -3.50
C ILE A 105 6.70 -12.95 -2.10
N LEU A 106 5.76 -13.35 -1.23
CA LEU A 106 6.06 -13.78 0.13
C LEU A 106 7.03 -14.97 0.14
N LYS A 107 6.84 -15.91 -0.78
CA LYS A 107 7.75 -17.04 -0.97
C LYS A 107 9.10 -16.60 -1.52
N ARG A 108 9.12 -15.80 -2.59
CA ARG A 108 10.37 -15.40 -3.27
C ARG A 108 11.28 -14.57 -2.38
N ASP A 109 10.72 -13.61 -1.66
CA ASP A 109 11.48 -12.59 -0.95
C ASP A 109 11.72 -12.95 0.53
N PHE A 110 10.86 -13.77 1.12
CA PHE A 110 10.89 -14.09 2.56
C PHE A 110 10.77 -15.58 2.89
N ASP A 111 10.70 -16.46 1.89
CA ASP A 111 10.49 -17.91 2.08
C ASP A 111 9.23 -18.24 2.91
N ILE A 112 8.20 -17.40 2.81
CA ILE A 112 6.92 -17.59 3.49
C ILE A 112 5.97 -18.34 2.57
N VAL A 113 5.57 -19.54 2.98
CA VAL A 113 4.70 -20.45 2.21
C VAL A 113 3.43 -20.84 2.95
N ASP A 114 3.37 -20.58 4.25
CA ASP A 114 2.27 -20.91 5.12
C ASP A 114 2.28 -20.04 6.39
N ARG A 115 1.38 -20.36 7.32
CA ARG A 115 1.30 -19.69 8.62
C ARG A 115 2.56 -19.87 9.46
N GLY A 116 3.16 -21.07 9.48
CA GLY A 116 4.31 -21.36 10.34
C GLY A 116 5.53 -20.56 9.92
N SER A 117 5.87 -20.59 8.64
CA SER A 117 6.95 -19.80 8.03
C SER A 117 6.73 -18.29 8.19
N CYS A 118 5.47 -17.82 8.05
CA CYS A 118 5.11 -16.42 8.33
C CYS A 118 5.43 -16.01 9.78
N LEU A 119 4.96 -16.79 10.76
CA LEU A 119 5.19 -16.49 12.17
C LEU A 119 6.68 -16.54 12.53
N ASN A 120 7.42 -17.50 12.00
CA ASN A 120 8.85 -17.63 12.24
C ASN A 120 9.62 -16.42 11.67
N MET A 121 9.32 -16.00 10.43
CA MET A 121 9.95 -14.81 9.84
C MET A 121 9.65 -13.54 10.65
N LEU A 122 8.39 -13.33 11.04
CA LEU A 122 8.01 -12.19 11.87
C LEU A 122 8.69 -12.22 13.24
N LYS A 123 8.79 -13.40 13.88
CA LYS A 123 9.53 -13.56 15.14
C LYS A 123 10.99 -13.16 14.98
N THR A 124 11.64 -13.59 13.91
CA THR A 124 13.03 -13.21 13.62
C THR A 124 13.20 -11.70 13.51
N PHE A 125 12.33 -11.02 12.75
CA PHE A 125 12.39 -9.56 12.61
C PHE A 125 12.10 -8.83 13.93
N PHE A 126 11.12 -9.28 14.71
CA PHE A 126 10.82 -8.69 16.02
C PHE A 126 12.01 -8.85 16.98
N CYS A 127 12.64 -10.02 17.01
CA CYS A 127 13.84 -10.26 17.82
C CYS A 127 15.02 -9.38 17.39
N LEU A 128 15.21 -9.17 16.08
CA LEU A 128 16.31 -8.35 15.55
C LEU A 128 16.27 -6.90 16.05
N VAL A 129 15.07 -6.36 16.27
CA VAL A 129 14.86 -4.99 16.76
C VAL A 129 14.38 -4.92 18.21
N HIS A 130 14.44 -6.04 18.93
CA HIS A 130 14.05 -6.15 20.34
C HIS A 130 12.61 -5.70 20.63
N ILE A 131 11.68 -5.93 19.69
CA ILE A 131 10.26 -5.74 19.95
C ILE A 131 9.75 -6.90 20.79
N ASP A 132 9.03 -6.58 21.87
CA ASP A 132 8.45 -7.59 22.74
C ASP A 132 7.38 -8.42 22.02
N VAL A 133 7.49 -9.73 22.19
CA VAL A 133 6.67 -10.77 21.58
C VAL A 133 5.80 -11.49 22.62
N ALA A 134 5.95 -11.16 23.91
CA ALA A 134 5.07 -11.66 24.96
C ALA A 134 3.61 -11.32 24.66
N ASP A 135 2.72 -12.26 25.01
CA ASP A 135 1.27 -12.17 24.78
C ASP A 135 0.85 -12.00 23.31
N THR A 136 1.74 -12.34 22.37
CA THR A 136 1.44 -12.37 20.93
C THR A 136 1.50 -13.79 20.39
N ILE A 137 0.95 -14.00 19.19
CA ILE A 137 1.06 -15.27 18.46
C ILE A 137 2.52 -15.65 18.12
N LEU A 138 3.47 -14.70 18.21
CA LEU A 138 4.89 -14.95 17.97
C LEU A 138 5.60 -15.56 19.20
N ALA A 139 4.95 -15.63 20.37
CA ALA A 139 5.58 -16.16 21.58
C ALA A 139 6.09 -17.60 21.40
N THR A 140 5.35 -18.42 20.65
CA THR A 140 5.66 -19.84 20.38
C THR A 140 6.36 -20.08 19.05
N ALA A 141 6.60 -19.05 18.25
CA ALA A 141 7.27 -19.16 16.96
C ALA A 141 8.78 -19.33 17.11
N GLU A 142 9.41 -19.96 16.13
CA GLU A 142 10.86 -20.19 16.09
C GLU A 142 11.58 -19.06 15.36
N ILE A 143 12.84 -18.83 15.72
CA ILE A 143 13.69 -17.87 15.01
C ILE A 143 14.32 -18.59 13.81
N THR A 144 14.05 -18.08 12.62
CA THR A 144 14.70 -18.50 11.38
C THR A 144 16.03 -17.78 11.15
N SER A 145 16.91 -18.39 10.37
CA SER A 145 18.14 -17.73 9.93
C SER A 145 17.82 -16.66 8.89
N ILE A 146 18.22 -15.43 9.16
CA ILE A 146 18.28 -14.35 8.17
C ILE A 146 19.71 -13.84 8.06
N ASP A 147 20.06 -13.24 6.93
CA ASP A 147 21.33 -12.52 6.82
C ASP A 147 21.28 -11.24 7.64
N THR A 148 21.71 -11.31 8.89
CA THR A 148 21.76 -10.16 9.80
C THR A 148 22.76 -9.10 9.35
N SER A 149 23.70 -9.43 8.45
CA SER A 149 24.66 -8.46 7.91
C SER A 149 23.99 -7.48 6.95
N MET A 150 22.95 -7.94 6.25
CA MET A 150 22.08 -7.12 5.40
C MET A 150 21.26 -6.14 6.25
N TRP A 151 20.81 -6.58 7.42
CA TRP A 151 19.96 -5.82 8.34
C TRP A 151 20.74 -5.15 9.48
N ASP A 152 21.77 -4.38 9.13
CA ASP A 152 22.52 -3.58 10.11
C ASP A 152 21.66 -2.44 10.68
N MET A 153 21.13 -2.64 11.88
CA MET A 153 20.29 -1.69 12.60
C MET A 153 21.01 -0.41 13.03
N LYS A 154 22.35 -0.35 12.94
CA LYS A 154 23.10 0.89 13.19
C LYS A 154 23.02 1.87 12.02
N LYS A 155 22.69 1.39 10.82
CA LYS A 155 22.53 2.25 9.64
C LYS A 155 21.20 2.99 9.71
N ILE A 156 21.25 4.27 9.34
CA ILE A 156 20.05 5.12 9.24
C ILE A 156 19.04 4.45 8.32
N GLY A 157 17.76 4.47 8.71
CA GLY A 157 16.67 3.95 7.90
C GLY A 157 16.46 2.44 7.98
N SER A 158 17.41 1.65 8.48
CA SER A 158 17.26 0.18 8.58
C SER A 158 16.07 -0.22 9.45
N SER A 159 15.88 0.44 10.60
CA SER A 159 14.72 0.20 11.48
C SER A 159 13.39 0.57 10.82
N THR A 160 13.40 1.62 10.01
CA THR A 160 12.21 2.10 9.29
C THR A 160 11.82 1.15 8.17
N LEU A 161 12.80 0.70 7.40
CA LEU A 161 12.56 -0.31 6.36
C LEU A 161 12.08 -1.63 6.98
N LEU A 162 12.72 -2.10 8.05
CA LEU A 162 12.30 -3.33 8.74
C LEU A 162 10.85 -3.24 9.23
N SER A 163 10.45 -2.08 9.76
CA SER A 163 9.07 -1.84 10.17
C SER A 163 8.09 -1.92 8.99
N SER A 164 8.47 -1.32 7.86
CA SER A 164 7.66 -1.37 6.64
C SER A 164 7.53 -2.80 6.09
N VAL A 165 8.63 -3.54 6.03
CA VAL A 165 8.66 -4.93 5.56
C VAL A 165 7.88 -5.83 6.51
N SER A 166 8.04 -5.67 7.83
CA SER A 166 7.26 -6.42 8.81
C SER A 166 5.76 -6.16 8.65
N SER A 167 5.37 -4.90 8.46
CA SER A 167 3.98 -4.56 8.16
C SER A 167 3.50 -5.14 6.83
N HIS A 168 4.35 -5.16 5.80
CA HIS A 168 4.04 -5.78 4.52
C HIS A 168 3.76 -7.27 4.68
N ILE A 169 4.64 -8.00 5.38
CA ILE A 169 4.46 -9.42 5.66
C ILE A 169 3.16 -9.65 6.44
N ILE A 170 2.91 -8.88 7.51
CA ILE A 170 1.68 -9.02 8.32
C ILE A 170 0.42 -8.80 7.45
N THR A 171 0.37 -7.71 6.69
CA THR A 171 -0.81 -7.36 5.90
C THR A 171 -1.02 -8.31 4.72
N ALA A 172 0.03 -8.62 3.95
CA ALA A 172 -0.05 -9.54 2.81
C ALA A 172 -0.36 -10.99 3.27
N SER A 173 0.25 -11.46 4.36
CA SER A 173 -0.06 -12.79 4.92
C SER A 173 -1.51 -12.88 5.41
N THR A 174 -2.07 -11.77 5.89
CA THR A 174 -3.50 -11.72 6.25
C THR A 174 -4.38 -11.69 5.00
N ASP A 175 -3.99 -10.95 3.97
CA ASP A 175 -4.69 -10.85 2.68
C ASP A 175 -4.87 -12.23 2.01
N ILE A 176 -3.88 -13.12 2.13
CA ILE A 176 -3.92 -14.48 1.58
C ILE A 176 -4.33 -15.57 2.60
N GLY A 177 -4.64 -15.19 3.84
CA GLY A 177 -5.19 -16.10 4.86
C GLY A 177 -4.18 -16.90 5.68
N PHE A 178 -2.88 -16.61 5.60
CA PHE A 178 -1.87 -17.22 6.48
C PHE A 178 -1.94 -16.70 7.92
N LEU A 179 -2.34 -15.44 8.10
CA LEU A 179 -2.45 -14.79 9.41
C LEU A 179 -3.88 -14.30 9.68
N GLY A 180 -4.36 -14.47 10.92
CA GLY A 180 -5.68 -14.00 11.30
C GLY A 180 -5.71 -12.48 11.53
N LYS A 181 -6.81 -11.82 11.15
CA LYS A 181 -6.94 -10.35 11.25
C LYS A 181 -6.70 -9.80 12.67
N VAL A 182 -7.22 -10.49 13.69
CA VAL A 182 -7.07 -10.06 15.10
C VAL A 182 -5.61 -10.13 15.54
N GLU A 183 -4.92 -11.21 15.19
CA GLU A 183 -3.51 -11.43 15.49
C GLU A 183 -2.63 -10.40 14.78
N ALA A 184 -2.91 -10.16 13.49
CA ALA A 184 -2.23 -9.17 12.69
C ALA A 184 -2.32 -7.76 13.29
N LEU A 185 -3.49 -7.36 13.81
CA LEU A 185 -3.65 -6.05 14.47
C LEU A 185 -2.80 -5.93 15.74
N VAL A 186 -2.69 -7.01 16.53
CA VAL A 186 -1.81 -7.03 17.72
C VAL A 186 -0.35 -6.83 17.31
N LEU A 187 0.11 -7.54 16.28
CA LEU A 187 1.49 -7.42 15.78
C LEU A 187 1.76 -6.04 15.17
N LEU A 188 0.83 -5.50 14.39
CA LEU A 188 0.94 -4.15 13.83
C LEU A 188 1.06 -3.12 14.94
N ASN A 189 0.31 -3.25 16.04
CA ASN A 189 0.42 -2.29 17.14
C ASN A 189 1.85 -2.20 17.69
N ARG A 190 2.53 -3.35 17.85
CA ARG A 190 3.94 -3.39 18.28
C ARG A 190 4.88 -2.73 17.28
N ILE A 191 4.68 -3.00 15.97
CA ILE A 191 5.45 -2.37 14.89
C ILE A 191 5.22 -0.87 14.84
N ILE A 192 3.99 -0.40 15.07
CA ILE A 192 3.64 1.02 15.09
C ILE A 192 4.36 1.72 16.22
N ASP A 193 4.33 1.16 17.43
CA ASP A 193 5.01 1.71 18.60
C ASP A 193 6.52 1.83 18.33
N TYR A 194 7.13 0.75 17.82
CA TYR A 194 8.53 0.76 17.43
C TYR A 194 8.85 1.80 16.34
N THR A 195 8.00 1.90 15.31
CA THR A 195 8.19 2.87 14.22
C THR A 195 8.16 4.30 14.74
N LYS A 196 7.23 4.62 15.65
CA LYS A 196 7.08 5.95 16.26
C LYS A 196 8.21 6.33 17.20
N GLN A 197 8.92 5.37 17.77
CA GLN A 197 10.14 5.63 18.54
C GLN A 197 11.30 6.04 17.63
N ASN A 198 11.30 5.56 16.38
CA ASN A 198 12.38 5.77 15.42
C ASN A 198 12.10 6.90 14.41
N ASN A 199 10.84 7.34 14.30
CA ASN A 199 10.40 8.34 13.33
C ASN A 199 9.42 9.33 13.95
N ARG A 200 9.44 10.58 13.48
CA ARG A 200 8.66 11.68 14.07
C ARG A 200 7.46 12.14 13.24
N SER A 201 7.42 11.80 11.96
CA SER A 201 6.35 12.16 11.03
C SER A 201 6.41 11.27 9.78
N TRP A 202 5.42 11.38 8.90
CA TRP A 202 5.45 10.69 7.61
C TRP A 202 6.57 11.18 6.70
N GLU A 203 6.93 12.47 6.76
CA GLU A 203 8.07 13.03 6.02
C GLU A 203 9.37 12.35 6.47
N ASN A 204 9.61 12.32 7.78
CA ASN A 204 10.81 11.69 8.34
C ASN A 204 10.83 10.18 8.07
N TYR A 205 9.68 9.51 8.17
CA TYR A 205 9.52 8.11 7.79
C TYR A 205 9.88 7.86 6.32
N SER A 206 9.38 8.71 5.41
CA SER A 206 9.63 8.56 3.97
C SER A 206 11.11 8.69 3.60
N GLU A 207 11.81 9.64 4.23
CA GLU A 207 13.25 9.84 4.02
C GLU A 207 14.06 8.67 4.57
N ASN A 208 13.77 8.26 5.80
CA ASN A 208 14.41 7.12 6.43
C ASN A 208 14.14 5.81 5.67
N PHE A 209 12.94 5.63 5.12
CA PHE A 209 12.63 4.47 4.28
C PHE A 209 13.54 4.42 3.04
N ILE A 210 13.69 5.51 2.29
CA ILE A 210 14.55 5.55 1.10
C ILE A 210 16.01 5.29 1.45
N ILE A 211 16.51 5.87 2.55
CA ILE A 211 17.86 5.64 3.04
C ILE A 211 18.04 4.17 3.45
N GLY A 212 17.04 3.59 4.12
CA GLY A 212 16.99 2.19 4.51
C GLY A 212 17.05 1.24 3.32
N GLU A 213 16.24 1.48 2.29
CA GLU A 213 16.25 0.71 1.02
C GLU A 213 17.65 0.69 0.38
N LYS A 214 18.35 1.82 0.40
CA LYS A 214 19.73 1.91 -0.10
C LYS A 214 20.73 1.14 0.77
N ASN A 215 20.57 1.19 2.10
CA ASN A 215 21.51 0.62 3.07
C ASN A 215 21.38 -0.90 3.24
N VAL A 216 20.13 -1.39 3.26
CA VAL A 216 19.78 -2.81 3.33
C VAL A 216 19.92 -3.45 1.96
N GLY A 217 19.59 -2.72 0.88
CA GLY A 217 19.78 -3.20 -0.49
C GLY A 217 18.76 -4.25 -0.91
N LEU A 218 17.55 -4.23 -0.33
CA LEU A 218 16.47 -5.17 -0.64
C LEU A 218 16.12 -5.16 -2.13
N ASN A 219 16.03 -3.96 -2.70
CA ASN A 219 15.73 -3.77 -4.12
C ASN A 219 16.97 -3.36 -4.92
N ASN A 220 17.04 -3.81 -6.18
CA ASN A 220 18.05 -3.35 -7.13
C ASN A 220 17.84 -1.86 -7.50
N PHE A 221 18.76 -1.29 -8.29
CA PHE A 221 18.69 0.13 -8.67
C PHE A 221 17.37 0.54 -9.35
N MET A 222 16.82 -0.30 -10.23
CA MET A 222 15.57 0.00 -10.91
C MET A 222 14.37 -0.12 -9.96
N GLY A 223 14.35 -1.14 -9.10
CA GLY A 223 13.33 -1.31 -8.07
C GLY A 223 13.28 -0.11 -7.12
N ARG A 224 14.44 0.39 -6.68
CA ARG A 224 14.51 1.60 -5.84
C ARG A 224 13.97 2.83 -6.54
N LYS A 225 14.20 3.00 -7.85
CA LYS A 225 13.61 4.11 -8.61
C LYS A 225 12.09 4.05 -8.65
N VAL A 226 11.54 2.85 -8.86
CA VAL A 226 10.08 2.63 -8.85
C VAL A 226 9.51 2.94 -7.46
N ILE A 227 10.11 2.41 -6.41
CA ILE A 227 9.74 2.69 -5.02
C ILE A 227 9.80 4.19 -4.70
N SER A 228 10.89 4.88 -5.03
CA SER A 228 11.01 6.33 -4.79
C SER A 228 9.88 7.12 -5.46
N LYS A 229 9.46 6.71 -6.67
CA LYS A 229 8.33 7.33 -7.36
C LYS A 229 7.03 7.16 -6.60
N TYR A 230 6.74 5.95 -6.11
CA TYR A 230 5.53 5.70 -5.31
C TYR A 230 5.57 6.41 -3.96
N ILE A 231 6.74 6.55 -3.35
CA ILE A 231 6.92 7.36 -2.14
C ILE A 231 6.58 8.84 -2.42
N SER A 232 7.02 9.40 -3.55
CA SER A 232 6.61 10.75 -3.94
C SER A 232 5.08 10.87 -4.05
N TYR A 233 4.41 9.90 -4.68
CA TYR A 233 2.95 9.89 -4.74
C TYR A 233 2.30 9.79 -3.36
N LEU A 234 2.82 8.95 -2.48
CA LEU A 234 2.30 8.86 -1.11
C LEU A 234 2.46 10.19 -0.35
N LYS A 235 3.48 11.00 -0.65
CA LYS A 235 3.66 12.32 -0.03
C LYS A 235 2.75 13.38 -0.64
N GLU A 236 2.54 13.35 -1.95
CA GLU A 236 1.92 14.48 -2.67
C GLU A 236 0.40 14.31 -2.86
N LYS A 237 -0.08 13.07 -3.03
CA LYS A 237 -1.47 12.81 -3.42
C LYS A 237 -2.44 12.98 -2.26
N LYS A 238 -3.51 13.76 -2.47
CA LYS A 238 -4.49 14.07 -1.41
C LYS A 238 -5.17 12.83 -0.85
N GLY A 239 -5.44 11.80 -1.66
CA GLY A 239 -6.03 10.54 -1.22
C GLY A 239 -5.07 9.56 -0.51
N SER A 240 -3.78 9.90 -0.41
CA SER A 240 -2.76 9.04 0.19
C SER A 240 -2.97 8.81 1.69
N PRO A 241 -2.73 7.59 2.21
CA PRO A 241 -2.75 7.35 3.66
C PRO A 241 -1.81 8.26 4.44
N TRP A 242 -0.67 8.67 3.88
CA TRP A 242 0.29 9.54 4.59
C TRP A 242 -0.22 10.98 4.77
N ASN A 243 -1.20 11.39 3.96
CA ASN A 243 -1.85 12.71 4.05
C ASN A 243 -3.16 12.69 4.83
N ASN A 244 -3.71 11.51 5.14
CA ASN A 244 -5.01 11.36 5.80
C ASN A 244 -4.94 10.66 7.17
N ILE A 245 -3.80 10.06 7.53
CA ILE A 245 -3.60 9.41 8.83
C ILE A 245 -2.63 10.25 9.64
N MET A 246 -3.08 10.75 10.79
CA MET A 246 -2.22 11.54 11.68
C MET A 246 -1.11 10.67 12.30
N TRP A 247 0.10 11.23 12.36
CA TRP A 247 1.26 10.54 12.93
C TRP A 247 1.07 10.23 14.42
N SER A 248 0.65 11.24 15.19
CA SER A 248 0.19 11.11 16.57
C SER A 248 -1.32 11.25 16.64
N GLN A 249 -1.98 10.42 17.44
CA GLN A 249 -3.34 10.72 17.88
C GLN A 249 -3.20 11.76 19.00
N THR A 250 -3.89 12.89 18.85
CA THR A 250 -4.05 13.88 19.93
C THR A 250 -5.04 13.38 20.96
#